data_AF-A0A5N5WU49-F1
#
_entry.id   AF-A0A5N5WU49-F1
#
_cell.length_a   1.000
_cell.length_b   1.000
_cell.length_c   1.000
_cell.angle_alpha   90.00
_cell.angle_beta   90.00
_cell.angle_gamma   90.00
#
_symmetry.space_group_name_H-M   'P 1'
#
loop_
_entity.id
_entity.type
_entity.pdbx_description
1 polymer ?
#
loop_
_entity_poly.entity_id
_entity_poly.type
_entity_poly.pdbx_seq_one_letter_code
_entity_poly.pdbx_strand_id
1 'polypeptide(L)'
;MTITNGSKRIQDAPEPIAIVSAACRLPAHVNSPHKLWELLQSDGTAVSNEVPKSRFSTEGHFDGPGRPGTMKALSGMIIEGINPAAFDVSFSNLTRADATAMESQQRQLFEVV
;
A
#
# COMPACT_ATOMS: atom_id res chain seq x y z
N MET A 1 -31.87 -42.96 33.43
CA MET A 1 -30.73 -42.77 32.50
C MET A 1 -30.87 -41.38 31.91
N THR A 2 -30.33 -40.38 32.58
CA THR A 2 -30.50 -38.96 32.22
C THR A 2 -29.33 -38.56 31.33
N ILE A 3 -29.60 -38.32 30.05
CA ILE A 3 -28.60 -37.79 29.12
C ILE A 3 -28.52 -36.28 29.36
N THR A 4 -27.50 -35.85 30.09
CA THR A 4 -27.12 -34.44 30.21
C THR A 4 -26.58 -34.00 28.86
N ASN A 5 -27.41 -33.36 28.04
CA ASN A 5 -26.97 -32.73 26.80
C ASN A 5 -26.15 -31.48 27.15
N GLY A 6 -24.88 -31.69 27.48
CA GLY A 6 -23.89 -30.63 27.63
C GLY A 6 -23.65 -30.00 26.28
N SER A 7 -24.46 -29.00 25.94
CA SER A 7 -24.19 -28.07 24.85
C SER A 7 -22.86 -27.41 25.16
N LYS A 8 -21.79 -27.94 24.58
CA LYS A 8 -20.45 -27.37 24.63
C LYS A 8 -20.52 -26.06 23.86
N ARG A 9 -20.90 -25.01 24.59
CA ARG A 9 -20.95 -23.64 24.08
C ARG A 9 -19.60 -23.38 23.40
N ILE A 10 -19.63 -22.79 22.21
CA ILE A 10 -18.48 -22.22 21.51
C ILE A 10 -17.96 -21.05 22.38
N GLN A 11 -17.40 -21.36 23.55
CA GLN A 11 -17.01 -20.40 24.59
C GLN A 11 -15.49 -20.17 24.61
N ASP A 12 -14.73 -20.95 23.84
CA ASP A 12 -13.27 -20.84 23.73
C ASP A 12 -12.81 -20.29 22.37
N ALA A 13 -13.74 -19.98 21.44
CA ALA A 13 -13.38 -19.34 20.18
C ALA A 13 -13.40 -17.82 20.37
N PRO A 14 -12.34 -17.09 19.99
CA PRO A 14 -12.36 -15.64 20.02
C PRO A 14 -13.50 -15.09 19.16
N GLU A 15 -14.05 -13.95 19.57
CA GLU A 15 -15.11 -13.27 18.84
C GLU A 15 -14.67 -12.98 17.39
N PRO A 16 -15.45 -13.39 16.37
CA PRO A 16 -15.11 -13.09 14.98
C PRO A 16 -15.16 -11.59 14.69
N ILE A 17 -14.13 -11.06 14.02
CA ILE A 17 -14.07 -9.65 13.61
C ILE A 17 -14.50 -9.53 12.16
N ALA A 18 -15.56 -8.76 11.90
CA ALA A 18 -16.05 -8.51 10.55
C ALA A 18 -15.21 -7.43 9.85
N ILE A 19 -14.73 -7.74 8.66
CA ILE A 19 -14.12 -6.75 7.74
C ILE A 19 -15.25 -6.17 6.90
N VAL A 20 -15.67 -4.95 7.22
CA VAL A 20 -16.81 -4.29 6.56
C VAL A 20 -16.40 -3.40 5.38
N SER A 21 -15.12 -3.03 5.29
CA SER A 21 -14.57 -2.19 4.22
C SER A 21 -13.08 -2.45 4.05
N ALA A 22 -12.56 -2.09 2.87
CA ALA A 22 -11.14 -2.09 2.56
C ALA A 22 -10.87 -1.01 1.50
N ALA A 23 -9.68 -0.42 1.57
CA ALA A 23 -9.19 0.54 0.60
C ALA A 23 -7.70 0.32 0.39
N CYS A 24 -7.21 0.65 -0.81
CA CYS A 24 -5.80 0.49 -1.11
C CYS A 24 -5.34 1.44 -2.21
N ARG A 25 -4.06 1.79 -2.15
CA ARG A 25 -3.30 2.36 -3.26
C ARG A 25 -2.06 1.50 -3.43
N LEU A 26 -1.97 0.84 -4.58
CA LEU A 26 -0.94 -0.12 -4.92
C LEU A 26 -0.40 0.22 -6.33
N PRO A 27 0.77 -0.34 -6.69
CA PRO A 27 1.31 -0.23 -8.04
C PRO A 27 0.40 -0.82 -9.13
N ALA A 28 0.72 -0.60 -10.40
CA ALA A 28 -0.16 -0.83 -11.54
C ALA A 28 -1.47 -0.03 -11.49
N HIS A 29 -1.42 1.21 -10.98
CA HIS A 29 -2.58 2.11 -10.89
C HIS A 29 -3.79 1.54 -10.10
N VAL A 30 -3.54 0.59 -9.19
CA VAL A 30 -4.57 -0.02 -8.36
C VAL A 30 -4.91 0.95 -7.23
N ASN A 31 -6.10 1.54 -7.29
CA ASN A 31 -6.59 2.50 -6.30
C ASN A 31 -7.88 2.06 -5.61
N SER A 32 -8.23 0.77 -5.73
CA SER A 32 -9.37 0.17 -5.05
C SER A 32 -9.21 -1.35 -4.96
N PRO A 33 -9.89 -2.02 -4.00
CA PRO A 33 -9.92 -3.48 -3.93
C PRO A 33 -10.46 -4.13 -5.21
N HIS A 34 -11.36 -3.46 -5.92
CA HIS A 34 -11.89 -3.97 -7.19
C HIS A 34 -10.80 -4.05 -8.26
N LYS A 35 -10.00 -3.00 -8.41
CA LYS A 35 -8.86 -3.02 -9.36
C LYS A 35 -7.78 -4.01 -8.96
N LEU A 36 -7.56 -4.18 -7.65
CA LEU A 36 -6.66 -5.23 -7.17
C LEU A 36 -7.17 -6.61 -7.61
N TRP A 37 -8.47 -6.84 -7.49
CA TRP A 37 -9.09 -8.09 -7.93
C TRP A 37 -8.97 -8.30 -9.44
N GLU A 38 -9.19 -7.27 -10.24
CA GLU A 38 -9.00 -7.32 -11.69
C GLU A 38 -7.55 -7.69 -12.07
N LEU A 39 -6.56 -7.06 -11.42
CA LEU A 39 -5.14 -7.36 -11.64
C LEU A 39 -4.81 -8.82 -11.33
N LEU A 40 -5.30 -9.33 -10.20
CA LEU A 40 -5.08 -10.72 -9.79
C LEU A 40 -5.76 -11.70 -10.75
N GLN A 41 -7.00 -11.42 -11.16
CA GLN A 41 -7.76 -12.25 -12.10
C GLN A 41 -7.12 -12.29 -13.50
N SER A 42 -6.41 -11.24 -13.89
CA SER A 42 -5.71 -11.18 -15.18
C SER A 42 -4.30 -11.79 -15.14
N ASP A 43 -3.86 -12.36 -14.01
CA ASP A 43 -2.45 -12.75 -13.75
C ASP A 43 -1.48 -11.58 -14.03
N GLY A 44 -1.91 -10.36 -13.73
CA GLY A 44 -1.17 -9.13 -14.04
C GLY A 44 0.00 -8.89 -13.10
N THR A 45 1.01 -8.15 -13.57
CA THR A 45 2.17 -7.73 -12.77
C THR A 45 2.14 -6.25 -12.47
N ALA A 46 2.53 -5.90 -11.25
CA ALA A 46 2.68 -4.52 -10.80
C ALA A 46 4.15 -4.07 -10.70
N VAL A 47 5.06 -4.90 -11.20
CA VAL A 47 6.49 -4.58 -11.24
C VAL A 47 6.74 -3.60 -12.38
N SER A 48 7.20 -2.40 -12.03
CA SER A 48 7.81 -1.48 -12.98
C SER A 48 9.28 -1.83 -13.16
N ASN A 49 9.77 -1.77 -14.40
CA ASN A 49 11.20 -1.90 -14.71
C ASN A 49 11.96 -0.58 -14.55
N GLU A 50 11.25 0.52 -14.30
CA GLU A 50 11.82 1.85 -14.23
C GLU A 50 11.31 2.62 -13.02
N VAL A 51 12.23 3.27 -12.32
CA VAL A 51 11.89 4.28 -11.31
C VAL A 51 11.60 5.60 -12.02
N PRO A 52 10.48 6.28 -11.75
CA PRO A 52 10.20 7.57 -12.34
C PRO A 52 11.33 8.58 -12.05
N LYS A 53 11.82 9.28 -13.08
CA LYS A 53 12.88 10.30 -12.96
C LYS A 53 12.52 11.44 -11.99
N SER A 54 11.24 11.65 -11.72
CA SER A 54 10.74 12.59 -10.71
C SER A 54 11.07 12.19 -9.27
N ARG A 55 11.44 10.93 -9.01
CA ARG A 55 11.86 10.46 -7.68
C ARG A 55 13.36 10.65 -7.49
N PHE A 56 14.16 10.07 -8.38
CA PHE A 56 15.61 10.24 -8.43
C PHE A 56 16.17 9.75 -9.78
N SER A 57 17.40 10.14 -10.10
CA SER A 57 18.14 9.60 -11.24
C SER A 57 18.71 8.22 -10.90
N THR A 58 18.33 7.20 -11.67
CA THR A 58 18.93 5.85 -11.55
C THR A 58 20.37 5.82 -12.09
N GLU A 59 20.69 6.69 -13.06
CA GLU A 59 22.05 6.92 -13.53
C GLU A 59 22.90 7.47 -12.37
N GLY A 60 23.88 6.67 -11.92
CA GLY A 60 24.72 6.96 -10.75
C GLY A 60 24.38 6.13 -9.50
N HIS A 61 23.18 5.56 -9.43
CA HIS A 61 22.75 4.69 -8.32
C HIS A 61 22.80 3.20 -8.67
N PHE A 62 22.94 2.85 -9.95
CA PHE A 62 23.07 1.46 -10.41
C PHE A 62 24.40 1.28 -11.15
N ASP A 63 25.22 0.32 -10.69
CA ASP A 63 26.51 -0.02 -11.31
C ASP A 63 26.80 -1.53 -11.17
N GLY A 64 25.81 -2.33 -11.56
CA GLY A 64 25.90 -3.79 -11.52
C GLY A 64 26.00 -4.40 -10.11
N PRO A 65 26.21 -5.72 -10.01
CA PRO A 65 26.13 -6.43 -8.73
C PRO A 65 27.34 -6.24 -7.80
N GLY A 66 28.43 -5.63 -8.30
CA GLY A 66 29.76 -5.69 -7.68
C GLY A 66 30.24 -4.43 -6.97
N ARG A 67 29.59 -3.27 -7.16
CA ARG A 67 30.05 -2.01 -6.57
C ARG A 67 29.39 -1.73 -5.23
N PRO A 68 30.16 -1.50 -4.14
CA PRO A 68 29.61 -1.02 -2.88
C PRO A 68 28.96 0.36 -3.04
N GLY A 69 27.82 0.57 -2.38
CA GLY A 69 27.11 1.85 -2.41
C GLY A 69 26.18 2.06 -3.60
N THR A 70 26.01 1.05 -4.47
CA THR A 70 25.03 1.08 -5.57
C THR A 70 23.89 0.11 -5.35
N MET A 71 22.73 0.46 -5.88
CA MET A 71 21.56 -0.39 -6.01
C MET A 71 21.83 -1.50 -7.03
N LYS A 72 21.26 -2.68 -6.76
CA LYS A 72 21.37 -3.87 -7.62
C LYS A 72 20.11 -4.13 -8.45
N ALA A 73 19.01 -3.48 -8.12
CA ALA A 73 17.73 -3.60 -8.81
C ALA A 73 17.30 -2.21 -9.30
N LEU A 74 16.88 -2.16 -10.56
CA LEU A 74 16.22 -1.00 -11.16
C LEU A 74 14.70 -1.19 -11.25
N SER A 75 14.23 -2.43 -11.09
CA SER A 75 12.82 -2.78 -11.05
C SER A 75 12.27 -2.77 -9.64
N GLY A 76 10.98 -2.48 -9.52
CA GLY A 76 10.27 -2.45 -8.26
C GLY A 76 8.78 -2.20 -8.44
N MET A 77 8.05 -2.41 -7.36
CA MET A 77 6.63 -2.12 -7.26
C MET A 77 6.48 -0.66 -6.79
N ILE A 78 6.12 0.23 -7.72
CA ILE A 78 6.12 1.68 -7.50
C ILE A 78 4.72 2.23 -7.76
N ILE A 79 4.15 2.97 -6.81
CA ILE A 79 2.83 3.60 -7.00
C ILE A 79 2.96 4.71 -8.05
N GLU A 80 2.25 4.54 -9.16
CA GLU A 80 2.28 5.44 -10.31
C GLU A 80 1.16 6.49 -10.28
N GLY A 81 1.29 7.52 -11.11
CA GLY A 81 0.22 8.50 -11.33
C GLY A 81 -0.07 9.44 -10.14
N ILE A 82 0.76 9.41 -9.09
CA ILE A 82 0.64 10.26 -7.91
C ILE A 82 1.94 11.00 -7.67
N ASN A 83 1.84 12.31 -7.47
CA ASN A 83 2.93 13.07 -6.89
C ASN A 83 2.97 12.78 -5.38
N PRO A 84 4.02 12.16 -4.84
CA PRO A 84 4.13 11.88 -3.39
C PRO A 84 4.12 13.16 -2.53
N ALA A 85 4.37 14.33 -3.13
CA ALA A 85 4.25 15.61 -2.45
C ALA A 85 2.82 16.19 -2.48
N ALA A 86 1.94 15.69 -3.34
CA ALA A 86 0.54 16.10 -3.38
C ALA A 86 -0.21 15.51 -2.19
N PHE A 87 -1.07 16.33 -1.58
CA PHE A 87 -1.90 15.96 -0.45
C PHE A 87 -3.07 16.95 -0.31
N ASP A 88 -4.29 16.47 -0.09
CA ASP A 88 -5.45 17.34 0.15
C ASP A 88 -5.44 17.92 1.58
N VAL A 89 -4.80 19.09 1.69
CA VAL A 89 -4.68 19.86 2.93
C VAL A 89 -6.04 20.35 3.44
N SER A 90 -6.93 20.75 2.53
CA SER A 90 -8.23 21.34 2.87
C SER A 90 -9.19 20.30 3.42
N PHE A 91 -9.22 19.09 2.85
CA PHE A 91 -9.99 17.97 3.38
C PHE A 91 -9.51 17.55 4.78
N SER A 92 -8.20 17.61 5.02
CA SER A 92 -7.58 17.14 6.26
C SER A 92 -7.58 18.16 7.40
N ASN A 93 -8.12 19.37 7.17
CA ASN A 93 -8.11 20.49 8.14
C ASN A 93 -6.72 20.85 8.70
N LEU A 94 -5.69 20.73 7.86
CA LEU A 94 -4.30 21.06 8.22
C LEU A 94 -3.86 22.37 7.58
N THR A 95 -2.75 22.94 8.06
CA THR A 95 -2.11 24.05 7.35
C THR A 95 -1.18 23.50 6.25
N ARG A 96 -0.83 24.34 5.25
CA ARG A 96 0.16 23.96 4.24
C ARG A 96 1.54 23.69 4.85
N ALA A 97 1.90 24.41 5.91
CA ALA A 97 3.17 24.22 6.59
C ALA A 97 3.23 22.83 7.24
N ASP A 98 2.17 22.43 7.94
CA ASP A 98 2.07 21.11 8.56
C ASP A 98 2.10 20.01 7.50
N ALA A 99 1.28 20.13 6.45
CA ALA A 99 1.22 19.16 5.37
C ALA A 99 2.56 18.98 4.63
N THR A 100 3.36 20.04 4.51
CA THR A 100 4.70 19.97 3.90
C THR A 100 5.69 19.22 4.79
N ALA A 101 5.58 19.40 6.10
CA ALA A 101 6.42 18.73 7.09
C ALA A 101 6.02 17.26 7.35
N MET A 102 4.80 16.87 6.96
CA MET A 102 4.33 15.50 7.12
C MET A 102 5.12 14.50 6.27
N GLU A 103 5.37 13.34 6.86
CA GLU A 103 5.95 12.21 6.17
C GLU A 103 4.96 11.69 5.08
N SER A 104 5.51 11.17 3.98
CA SER A 104 4.74 10.74 2.82
C SER A 104 3.79 9.57 3.08
N GLN A 105 4.19 8.58 3.88
CA GLN A 105 3.34 7.45 4.27
C GLN A 105 2.20 7.92 5.18
N GLN A 106 2.45 8.88 6.08
CA GLN A 106 1.37 9.48 6.87
C GLN A 106 0.34 10.15 5.94
N ARG A 107 0.78 10.96 4.97
CA ARG A 107 -0.13 11.58 3.99
C ARG A 107 -0.93 10.54 3.18
N GLN A 108 -0.28 9.46 2.74
CA GLN A 108 -0.96 8.37 2.06
C GLN A 108 -2.03 7.70 2.94
N LEU A 109 -1.73 7.48 4.23
CA LEU A 109 -2.70 6.89 5.16
C LEU A 109 -3.94 7.78 5.35
N PHE A 110 -3.79 9.10 5.30
CA PHE A 110 -4.93 10.03 5.38
C PHE A 110 -5.83 10.01 4.14
N GLU A 111 -5.31 9.65 2.97
CA GLU A 111 -6.06 9.66 1.70
C GLU A 111 -6.64 8.30 1.29
N VAL A 112 -6.23 7.21 1.95
CA VAL A 112 -6.75 5.87 1.69
C VAL A 112 -7.95 5.64 2.61
N VAL A 113 -9.14 5.76 2.03
CA VAL A 113 -10.46 5.58 2.65
C VAL A 113 -11.26 4.50 1.95
#